data_AF-A0AAW2AS46-F1
#
_entry.id   AF-A0AAW2AS46-F1
#
_cell.length_a   1.000
_cell.length_b   1.000
_cell.length_c   1.000
_cell.angle_alpha   90.00
_cell.angle_beta   90.00
_cell.angle_gamma   90.00
#
_symmetry.space_group_name_H-M   'P 1'
#
loop_
_entity.id
_entity.type
_entity.pdbx_description
1 polymer ?
#
loop_
_entity_poly.entity_id
_entity_poly.type
_entity_poly.pdbx_seq_one_letter_code
_entity_poly.pdbx_strand_id
1 'polypeptide(L)'
;MEVRRLGRSEPAFSPTHIKRLKSMEDFQREELLLNDRKAFDNLVLQLARIGGKDVKDCVHKVLDRLFSNFLMTQFNMKGKGKKDKMALETTCTYRAIQAAVMKWSKDATEEMIKKHASEHLKHAPTRKGGGGPTQ
;
A
#
# COMPACT_ATOMS: atom_id res chain seq x y z
N MET A 1 11.49 38.82 5.05
CA MET A 1 12.23 37.58 4.71
C MET A 1 11.25 36.56 4.19
N GLU A 2 11.28 36.30 2.89
CA GLU A 2 10.36 35.39 2.21
C GLU A 2 10.97 33.97 2.22
N VAL A 3 10.47 33.09 3.09
CA VAL A 3 10.92 31.70 3.14
C VAL A 3 10.24 30.89 2.04
N ARG A 4 10.84 30.90 0.84
CA ARG A 4 10.51 29.98 -0.25
C ARG A 4 10.76 28.55 0.23
N ARG A 5 9.69 27.79 0.47
CA ARG A 5 9.78 26.34 0.71
C ARG A 5 10.21 25.65 -0.58
N LEU A 6 11.51 25.38 -0.70
CA LEU A 6 12.07 24.49 -1.71
C LEU A 6 11.37 23.12 -1.59
N GLY A 7 10.63 22.75 -2.62
CA GLY A 7 10.11 21.39 -2.78
C GLY A 7 11.29 20.43 -2.85
N ARG A 8 11.58 19.74 -1.74
CA ARG A 8 12.55 18.64 -1.73
C ARG A 8 11.93 17.48 -2.51
N SER A 9 12.24 17.37 -3.79
CA SER A 9 12.17 16.09 -4.48
C SER A 9 13.25 15.18 -3.88
N GLU A 10 12.85 14.27 -3.00
CA GLU A 10 13.75 13.21 -2.53
C GLU A 10 14.22 12.38 -3.74
N PRO A 11 15.51 12.01 -3.80
CA PRO A 11 16.02 11.14 -4.86
C PRO A 11 15.30 9.78 -4.82
N ALA A 12 15.12 9.16 -5.99
CA ALA A 12 14.37 7.91 -6.19
C ALA A 12 14.91 6.69 -5.40
N PHE A 13 15.99 6.85 -4.64
CA PHE A 13 16.71 5.81 -3.90
C PHE A 13 16.93 6.16 -2.42
N SER A 14 16.18 7.10 -1.84
CA SER A 14 16.29 7.33 -0.39
C SER A 14 15.71 6.14 0.39
N PRO A 15 16.25 5.79 1.59
CA PRO A 15 15.68 4.77 2.48
C PRO A 15 14.25 5.07 2.98
N THR A 16 13.70 6.22 2.58
CA THR A 16 12.38 6.74 2.91
C THR A 16 11.46 6.82 1.68
N HIS A 17 11.98 6.61 0.48
CA HIS A 17 11.20 6.70 -0.75
C HIS A 17 10.42 5.41 -0.99
N ILE A 18 9.10 5.47 -0.81
CA ILE A 18 8.18 4.40 -1.23
C ILE A 18 7.66 4.77 -2.61
N LYS A 19 8.00 3.94 -3.61
CA LYS A 19 7.48 4.08 -4.97
C LYS A 19 5.98 3.84 -4.95
N ARG A 20 5.20 4.83 -5.37
CA ARG A 20 3.75 4.69 -5.51
C ARG A 20 3.40 3.97 -6.80
N LEU A 21 2.73 2.83 -6.70
CA LEU A 21 2.28 2.01 -7.82
C LEU A 21 0.95 2.56 -8.34
N LYS A 22 0.87 2.81 -9.65
CA LYS A 22 -0.28 3.49 -10.25
C LYS A 22 -1.12 2.60 -11.16
N SER A 23 -0.52 1.56 -11.73
CA SER A 23 -1.14 0.62 -12.67
C SER A 23 -0.90 -0.84 -12.27
N MET A 24 -1.63 -1.76 -12.90
CA MET A 24 -1.39 -3.20 -12.74
C MET A 24 0.00 -3.61 -13.27
N GLU A 25 0.51 -2.95 -14.31
CA GLU A 25 1.86 -3.21 -14.84
C GLU A 25 2.94 -2.79 -13.84
N ASP A 26 2.78 -1.65 -13.16
CA ASP A 26 3.67 -1.23 -12.07
C ASP A 26 3.68 -2.27 -10.95
N PHE A 27 2.49 -2.75 -10.59
CA PHE A 27 2.31 -3.76 -9.56
C PHE A 27 2.98 -5.08 -9.92
N GLN A 28 2.79 -5.58 -11.14
CA GLN A 28 3.41 -6.83 -11.60
C GLN A 28 4.95 -6.74 -11.62
N ARG A 29 5.51 -5.59 -12.03
CA ARG A 29 6.96 -5.36 -11.93
C ARG A 29 7.44 -5.38 -10.50
N GLU A 30 6.71 -4.74 -9.58
CA GLU A 30 7.05 -4.76 -8.16
C GLU A 30 6.96 -6.18 -7.59
N GLU A 31 5.92 -6.95 -7.91
CA GLU A 31 5.78 -8.35 -7.48
C GLU A 31 6.95 -9.22 -7.93
N LEU A 32 7.45 -9.03 -9.16
CA LEU A 32 8.62 -9.74 -9.66
C LEU A 32 9.89 -9.36 -8.88
N LEU A 33 10.06 -8.08 -8.54
CA LEU A 33 11.19 -7.59 -7.74
C LEU A 33 11.15 -8.13 -6.31
N LEU A 34 9.97 -8.24 -5.71
CA LEU A 34 9.79 -8.72 -4.33
C LEU A 34 10.04 -10.22 -4.15
N ASN A 35 10.28 -10.98 -5.22
CA ASN A 35 10.84 -12.33 -5.12
C ASN A 35 12.29 -12.32 -4.61
N ASP A 36 13.01 -11.21 -4.78
CA ASP A 36 14.31 -11.01 -4.15
C ASP A 36 14.14 -10.66 -2.67
N ARG A 37 14.83 -11.42 -1.80
CA ARG A 37 14.73 -11.26 -0.36
C ARG A 37 15.15 -9.87 0.11
N LYS A 38 16.20 -9.30 -0.49
CA LYS A 38 16.70 -7.98 -0.09
C LYS A 38 15.71 -6.88 -0.50
N ALA A 39 15.11 -6.98 -1.68
CA ALA A 39 14.03 -6.08 -2.11
C ALA A 39 12.82 -6.16 -1.17
N PHE A 40 12.40 -7.38 -0.81
CA PHE A 40 11.32 -7.60 0.15
C PHE A 40 11.60 -6.96 1.51
N ASP A 41 12.77 -7.27 2.11
CA ASP A 41 13.16 -6.75 3.42
C ASP A 41 13.26 -5.21 3.40
N ASN A 42 13.76 -4.62 2.31
CA ASN A 42 13.81 -3.17 2.13
C ASN A 42 12.41 -2.55 2.09
N LEU A 43 11.48 -3.12 1.32
CA LEU A 43 10.11 -2.61 1.28
C LEU A 43 9.45 -2.69 2.66
N VAL A 44 9.63 -3.81 3.38
CA VAL A 44 9.12 -3.97 4.75
C VAL A 44 9.64 -2.86 5.66
N LEU A 45 10.94 -2.57 5.62
CA LEU A 45 11.54 -1.50 6.42
C LEU A 45 11.01 -0.11 6.05
N GLN A 46 10.82 0.17 4.76
CA GLN A 46 10.25 1.44 4.31
C GLN A 46 8.81 1.61 4.77
N LEU A 47 7.97 0.58 4.60
CA LEU A 47 6.56 0.62 4.99
C LEU A 47 6.38 0.71 6.52
N ALA A 48 7.21 0.03 7.30
CA ALA A 48 7.13 0.06 8.76
C ALA A 48 7.37 1.47 9.35
N ARG A 49 8.05 2.35 8.61
CA ARG A 49 8.31 3.75 9.03
C ARG A 49 7.11 4.68 8.88
N ILE A 50 6.08 4.27 8.15
CA ILE A 50 4.86 5.08 7.95
C ILE A 50 4.11 5.23 9.28
N GLY A 51 3.92 4.12 10.00
CA GLY A 51 3.17 4.07 11.25
C GLY A 51 1.73 4.56 11.14
N GLY A 52 1.11 4.82 12.28
CA GLY A 52 -0.26 5.33 12.41
C GLY A 52 -0.60 5.65 13.86
N LYS A 53 -1.79 6.17 14.11
CA LYS A 53 -2.30 6.32 15.49
C LYS A 53 -2.78 5.00 16.11
N ASP A 54 -3.18 4.06 15.25
CA ASP A 54 -3.64 2.72 15.58
C ASP A 54 -3.38 1.79 14.37
N VAL A 55 -3.62 0.47 14.52
CA VAL A 55 -3.38 -0.53 13.46
C VAL A 55 -4.20 -0.22 12.20
N LYS A 56 -5.46 0.23 12.36
CA LYS A 56 -6.34 0.58 11.24
C LYS A 56 -5.76 1.74 10.44
N ASP A 57 -5.39 2.83 11.11
CA ASP A 57 -4.81 4.02 10.51
C ASP A 57 -3.47 3.70 9.84
N CYS A 58 -2.64 2.86 10.46
CA CYS A 58 -1.37 2.42 9.87
C CYS A 58 -1.59 1.64 8.56
N VAL A 59 -2.49 0.65 8.55
CA VAL A 59 -2.83 -0.12 7.35
C VAL A 59 -3.33 0.80 6.23
N HIS A 60 -4.23 1.73 6.54
CA HIS A 60 -4.76 2.66 5.54
C HIS A 60 -3.67 3.54 4.94
N LYS A 61 -2.79 4.11 5.78
CA LYS A 61 -1.67 4.96 5.33
C LYS A 61 -0.65 4.18 4.50
N VAL A 62 -0.33 2.94 4.89
CA VAL A 62 0.55 2.05 4.12
C VAL A 62 -0.02 1.82 2.72
N LEU A 63 -1.31 1.47 2.64
CA LEU A 63 -1.98 1.26 1.37
C LEU A 63 -1.99 2.55 0.53
N ASP A 64 -2.39 3.69 1.10
CA ASP A 64 -2.50 4.97 0.39
C ASP A 64 -1.16 5.49 -0.12
N ARG A 65 -0.07 5.16 0.58
CA ARG A 65 1.30 5.50 0.17
C ARG A 65 1.79 4.60 -0.97
N LEU A 66 1.48 3.31 -0.90
CA LEU A 66 1.97 2.30 -1.82
C LEU A 66 1.17 2.25 -3.13
N PHE A 67 -0.15 2.42 -3.07
CA PHE A 67 -1.03 2.30 -4.24
C PHE A 67 -1.72 3.63 -4.61
N SER A 68 -2.06 3.78 -5.88
CA SER A 68 -3.06 4.76 -6.31
C SER A 68 -4.47 4.28 -5.95
N ASN A 69 -5.42 5.21 -5.79
CA ASN A 69 -6.82 4.84 -5.57
C ASN A 69 -7.37 4.01 -6.74
N PHE A 70 -7.00 4.35 -7.98
CA PHE A 70 -7.34 3.58 -9.16
C PHE A 70 -6.83 2.14 -9.08
N LEU A 71 -5.54 1.95 -8.76
CA LEU A 71 -4.96 0.62 -8.64
C LEU A 71 -5.65 -0.21 -7.55
N MET A 72 -5.95 0.39 -6.39
CA MET A 72 -6.70 -0.30 -5.34
C MET A 72 -8.07 -0.81 -5.80
N THR A 73 -8.69 -0.18 -6.81
CA THR A 73 -9.98 -0.68 -7.33
C THR A 73 -9.87 -2.03 -8.03
N GLN A 74 -8.67 -2.38 -8.52
CA GLN A 74 -8.37 -3.63 -9.21
C GLN A 74 -8.23 -4.82 -8.25
N PHE A 75 -8.14 -4.57 -6.94
CA PHE A 75 -7.94 -5.60 -5.93
C PHE A 75 -9.19 -5.83 -5.06
N ASN A 76 -9.30 -7.06 -4.57
CA ASN A 76 -9.95 -7.37 -3.31
C ASN A 76 -9.08 -8.42 -2.57
N MET A 77 -9.47 -8.82 -1.36
CA MET A 77 -8.62 -9.77 -0.61
C MET A 77 -8.50 -11.13 -1.30
N LYS A 78 -9.60 -11.72 -1.77
CA LYS A 78 -9.67 -13.13 -2.22
C LYS A 78 -9.62 -13.36 -3.74
N GLY A 79 -9.66 -12.30 -4.54
CA GLY A 79 -9.74 -12.34 -6.00
C GLY A 79 -11.06 -12.88 -6.59
N LYS A 80 -12.16 -12.88 -5.81
CA LYS A 80 -13.47 -13.43 -6.24
C LYS A 80 -14.52 -12.33 -6.39
N GLY A 81 -15.51 -12.53 -7.26
CA GLY A 81 -16.72 -11.70 -7.36
C GLY A 81 -16.98 -11.09 -8.75
N LYS A 82 -17.95 -10.17 -8.82
CA LYS A 82 -18.58 -9.62 -10.05
C LYS A 82 -17.68 -8.90 -11.07
N LYS A 83 -16.36 -8.78 -10.85
CA LYS A 83 -15.46 -7.94 -11.67
C LYS A 83 -14.03 -8.47 -11.84
N ASP A 84 -13.81 -9.78 -11.67
CA ASP A 84 -12.49 -10.43 -11.86
C ASP A 84 -11.30 -9.67 -11.22
N LYS A 85 -11.52 -9.14 -10.02
CA LYS A 85 -10.48 -8.41 -9.28
C LYS A 85 -9.37 -9.36 -8.86
N MET A 86 -8.13 -8.89 -8.82
CA MET A 86 -6.99 -9.68 -8.35
C MET A 86 -7.04 -9.90 -6.83
N ALA A 87 -6.62 -11.08 -6.39
CA ALA A 87 -6.45 -11.39 -4.96
C ALA A 87 -5.20 -10.69 -4.42
N LEU A 88 -5.39 -9.73 -3.50
CA LEU A 88 -4.27 -9.09 -2.83
C LEU A 88 -3.62 -10.02 -1.81
N GLU A 89 -4.39 -10.88 -1.14
CA GLU A 89 -3.90 -11.67 0.00
C GLU A 89 -2.80 -12.68 -0.36
N THR A 90 -2.69 -13.06 -1.63
CA THR A 90 -1.71 -14.02 -2.14
C THR A 90 -0.45 -13.37 -2.72
N THR A 91 -0.33 -12.04 -2.64
CA THR A 91 0.77 -11.28 -3.27
C THR A 91 1.96 -11.11 -2.33
N CYS A 92 3.16 -10.98 -2.90
CA CYS A 92 4.36 -10.68 -2.11
C CYS A 92 4.27 -9.28 -1.49
N THR A 93 3.70 -8.32 -2.22
CA THR A 93 3.41 -6.98 -1.74
C THR A 93 2.54 -7.02 -0.48
N TYR A 94 1.48 -7.83 -0.44
CA TYR A 94 0.64 -7.93 0.75
C TYR A 94 1.36 -8.56 1.94
N ARG A 95 2.19 -9.57 1.71
CA ARG A 95 3.06 -10.13 2.75
C ARG A 95 4.02 -9.05 3.30
N ALA A 96 4.57 -8.19 2.45
CA ALA A 96 5.41 -7.08 2.88
C ALA A 96 4.62 -6.06 3.73
N ILE A 97 3.38 -5.75 3.37
CA ILE A 97 2.48 -4.92 4.17
C ILE A 97 2.23 -5.54 5.55
N GLN A 98 1.91 -6.84 5.61
CA GLN A 98 1.69 -7.52 6.89
C GLN A 98 2.93 -7.46 7.78
N ALA A 99 4.09 -7.85 7.23
CA ALA A 99 5.35 -7.81 7.96
C ALA A 99 5.70 -6.40 8.45
N ALA A 100 5.45 -5.37 7.64
CA ALA A 100 5.71 -3.98 8.00
C ALA A 100 4.83 -3.50 9.16
N VAL A 101 3.53 -3.78 9.13
CA VAL A 101 2.59 -3.34 10.17
C VAL A 101 2.85 -4.10 11.48
N MET A 102 3.13 -5.41 11.41
CA MET A 102 3.49 -6.21 12.59
C MET A 102 4.86 -5.85 13.16
N LYS A 103 5.78 -5.36 12.33
CA LYS A 103 7.06 -4.80 12.80
C LYS A 103 6.84 -3.47 13.53
N TRP A 104 5.90 -2.65 13.06
CA TRP A 104 5.61 -1.34 13.64
C TRP A 104 4.82 -1.44 14.96
N SER A 105 3.82 -2.31 15.05
CA SER A 105 2.99 -2.49 16.24
C SER A 105 2.95 -3.94 16.72
N LYS A 106 3.21 -4.14 18.01
CA LYS A 106 3.16 -5.45 18.69
C LYS A 106 1.74 -6.03 18.79
N ASP A 107 0.72 -5.17 18.72
CA ASP A 107 -0.68 -5.56 18.83
C ASP A 107 -1.31 -5.94 17.48
N ALA A 108 -0.57 -5.73 16.38
CA ALA A 108 -1.08 -6.03 15.06
C ALA A 108 -1.05 -7.54 14.78
N THR A 109 -2.19 -8.10 14.42
CA THR A 109 -2.33 -9.47 13.93
C THR A 109 -2.63 -9.49 12.43
N GLU A 110 -2.32 -10.60 11.77
CA GLU A 110 -2.65 -10.80 10.36
C GLU A 110 -4.14 -10.60 10.08
N GLU A 111 -5.00 -11.08 10.98
CA GLU A 111 -6.46 -10.95 10.86
C GLU A 111 -6.92 -9.49 10.94
N MET A 112 -6.38 -8.71 11.88
CA MET A 112 -6.68 -7.28 12.00
C MET A 112 -6.24 -6.53 10.74
N ILE A 113 -5.03 -6.81 10.25
CA ILE A 113 -4.48 -6.19 9.04
C ILE A 113 -5.35 -6.53 7.83
N LYS A 114 -5.75 -7.80 7.69
CA LYS A 114 -6.66 -8.27 6.63
C LYS A 114 -8.02 -7.60 6.68
N LYS A 115 -8.61 -7.49 7.87
CA LYS A 115 -9.90 -6.81 8.07
C LYS A 115 -9.83 -5.35 7.63
N HIS A 116 -8.82 -4.61 8.08
CA HIS A 116 -8.66 -3.19 7.75
C HIS A 116 -8.31 -2.97 6.27
N ALA A 117 -7.44 -3.80 5.69
CA ALA A 117 -7.13 -3.74 4.26
C ALA A 117 -8.37 -4.02 3.40
N SER A 118 -9.17 -5.04 3.75
CA SER A 118 -10.41 -5.37 3.05
C SER A 118 -11.40 -4.21 3.04
N GLU A 119 -11.61 -3.57 4.20
CA GLU A 119 -12.51 -2.42 4.30
C GLU A 119 -11.98 -1.22 3.50
N HIS A 120 -10.67 -0.98 3.53
CA HIS A 120 -10.07 0.10 2.75
C HIS A 120 -10.19 -0.11 1.24
N LEU A 121 -10.04 -1.35 0.75
CA LEU A 121 -10.21 -1.68 -0.67
C LEU A 121 -11.68 -1.58 -1.12
N LYS A 122 -12.62 -1.93 -0.25
CA LYS A 122 -14.07 -1.84 -0.55
C LYS A 122 -14.49 -0.42 -0.93
N HIS A 123 -13.92 0.58 -0.27
CA HIS A 123 -14.21 2.00 -0.51
C HIS A 123 -13.29 2.64 -1.57
N ALA A 124 -12.36 1.90 -2.18
CA ALA A 124 -11.46 2.47 -3.18
C ALA A 124 -12.16 3.13 -4.38
N PRO A 125 -13.23 2.54 -4.95
CA PRO A 125 -13.91 3.15 -6.09
C PRO A 125 -14.57 4.50 -5.80
N THR A 126 -15.05 4.71 -4.56
CA THR A 126 -15.73 5.95 -4.17
C THR A 126 -14.78 7.06 -3.73
N ARG A 127 -13.47 6.79 -3.62
CA ARG A 127 -12.45 7.82 -3.34
C ARG A 127 -12.11 8.63 -4.59
N LYS A 128 -11.69 9.89 -4.38
CA LYS A 128 -11.19 10.76 -5.47
C LYS A 128 -10.06 10.06 -6.23
N GLY A 129 -10.24 9.88 -7.55
CA GLY A 129 -9.31 9.15 -8.42
C GLY A 129 -9.51 7.63 -8.47
N GLY A 130 -10.56 7.09 -7.84
CA GLY A 130 -10.96 5.67 -7.90
C GLY A 130 -12.00 5.35 -8.98
N GLY A 131 -12.40 6.32 -9.81
CA GLY A 131 -13.38 6.11 -10.89
C GLY A 131 -14.85 6.25 -10.48
N GLY A 132 -15.15 6.59 -9.21
CA GLY A 132 -16.48 7.01 -8.79
C GLY A 132 -16.86 8.38 -9.35
N PRO A 133 -18.16 8.74 -9.37
CA PRO A 133 -18.60 10.02 -9.89
C PRO A 133 -17.87 11.14 -9.14
N THR A 134 -17.22 12.03 -9.89
CA THR A 134 -16.81 13.33 -9.36
C THR A 134 -18.09 14.03 -8.90
N GLN A 135 -18.27 14.17 -7.59
CA GLN A 135 -19.16 15.20 -7.07
C GLN A 135 -18.57 16.57 -7.37
#